data_AF-A0A815E5G8-F1
#
_entry.id   AF-A0A815E5G8-F1
#
_cell.length_a   1.000
_cell.length_b   1.000
_cell.length_c   1.000
_cell.angle_alpha   90.00
_cell.angle_beta   90.00
_cell.angle_gamma   90.00
#
_symmetry.space_group_name_H-M   'P 1'
#
loop_
_entity.id
_entity.type
_entity.pdbx_description
1 polymer ?
#
loop_
_entity_poly.entity_id
_entity_poly.type
_entity_poly.pdbx_seq_one_letter_code
_entity_poly.pdbx_strand_id
1 'polypeptide(L)'
;MILKVLVASNDWFYGCITLERVFTAINGVKFNQVKSKQIAKWIILCVFLLTIISHIHDPIHRQLINDSDGDEQRLWCLVRYSSSINIFNIFITFFHFLTPFAINLISTIILIISIARSRSKVRSKIPFKKHLQQQLYQHKHHLFASCAIILLTIPRLILSLTRGCMKSPRDPWLYIFGYLISFIPSMITIIVFVLPAKKYKDQFIAIIQQITLRRFCHILKARRS
;
A
#
# COMPACT_ATOMS: atom_id res chain seq x y z
N MET A 1 0.38 -8.32 -15.08
CA MET A 1 0.59 -6.87 -15.30
C MET A 1 -0.27 -6.02 -14.37
N ILE A 2 -1.60 -5.94 -14.57
CA ILE A 2 -2.50 -5.03 -13.81
C ILE A 2 -2.27 -5.14 -12.30
N LEU A 3 -2.23 -6.36 -11.76
CA LEU A 3 -2.06 -6.57 -10.33
C LEU A 3 -0.68 -6.15 -9.78
N LYS A 4 0.39 -6.25 -10.60
CA LYS A 4 1.72 -5.76 -10.22
C LYS A 4 1.72 -4.22 -10.16
N VAL A 5 1.14 -3.58 -11.17
CA VAL A 5 0.98 -2.11 -11.25
C VAL A 5 0.18 -1.58 -10.07
N LEU A 6 -0.98 -2.17 -9.79
CA LEU A 6 -1.86 -1.73 -8.70
C LEU A 6 -1.17 -1.77 -7.35
N VAL A 7 -0.37 -2.81 -7.11
CA VAL A 7 0.30 -2.96 -5.82
C VAL A 7 1.53 -2.08 -5.74
N ALA A 8 2.37 -2.04 -6.77
CA ALA A 8 3.49 -1.11 -6.78
C ALA A 8 2.98 0.32 -6.52
N SER A 9 1.88 0.71 -7.18
CA SER A 9 1.22 2.00 -6.95
C SER A 9 0.75 2.16 -5.50
N ASN A 10 0.12 1.14 -4.91
CA ASN A 10 -0.30 1.15 -3.52
C ASN A 10 0.88 1.38 -2.56
N ASP A 11 2.01 0.71 -2.79
CA ASP A 11 3.21 0.83 -1.96
C ASP A 11 3.81 2.24 -2.07
N TRP A 12 3.89 2.79 -3.29
CA TRP A 12 4.26 4.19 -3.53
C TRP A 12 3.33 5.17 -2.81
N PHE A 13 2.02 4.98 -2.92
CA PHE A 13 1.05 5.84 -2.22
C PHE A 13 1.20 5.77 -0.72
N TYR A 14 1.46 4.59 -0.16
CA TYR A 14 1.72 4.45 1.26
C TYR A 14 2.95 5.26 1.68
N GLY A 15 4.05 5.19 0.92
CA GLY A 15 5.24 6.03 1.14
C GLY A 15 4.94 7.54 1.04
N CYS A 16 4.21 7.97 0.01
CA CYS A 16 3.82 9.37 -0.20
C CYS A 16 2.93 9.91 0.92
N ILE A 17 1.96 9.12 1.39
CA ILE A 17 1.08 9.51 2.51
C ILE A 17 1.90 9.70 3.79
N THR A 18 2.85 8.81 4.08
CA THR A 18 3.71 8.95 5.25
C THR A 18 4.61 10.18 5.13
N LEU A 19 5.15 10.47 3.95
CA LEU A 19 5.89 11.72 3.69
C LEU A 19 5.03 12.96 3.90
N GLU A 20 3.80 12.99 3.39
CA GLU A 20 2.88 14.12 3.58
C GLU A 20 2.58 14.36 5.07
N ARG A 21 2.41 13.28 5.85
CA ARG A 21 2.26 13.36 7.32
C ARG A 21 3.47 13.99 7.99
N VAL A 22 4.69 13.66 7.54
CA VAL A 22 5.92 14.30 8.02
C VAL A 22 5.93 15.79 7.70
N PHE A 23 5.68 16.16 6.45
CA PHE A 23 5.64 17.56 6.05
C PHE A 23 4.59 18.36 6.82
N THR A 24 3.42 17.78 7.04
CA THR A 24 2.34 18.38 7.84
C THR A 24 2.80 18.58 9.29
N ALA A 25 3.45 17.59 9.90
CA ALA A 25 3.95 17.67 11.27
C ALA A 25 5.10 18.67 11.43
N ILE A 26 5.99 18.80 10.44
CA ILE A 26 7.12 19.74 10.47
C ILE A 26 6.63 21.18 10.25
N ASN A 27 5.75 21.40 9.26
CA ASN A 27 5.31 22.75 8.89
C ASN A 27 4.20 23.30 9.80
N GLY A 28 3.47 22.44 10.49
CA GLY A 28 2.42 22.83 11.44
C GLY A 28 1.45 23.85 10.83
N VAL A 29 1.37 25.04 11.43
CA VAL A 29 0.48 26.14 10.99
C VAL A 29 0.83 26.73 9.62
N LYS A 30 2.05 26.52 9.10
CA LYS A 30 2.46 26.99 7.77
C LYS A 30 2.08 26.01 6.65
N PHE A 31 1.48 24.88 6.98
CA PHE A 31 1.10 23.87 5.99
C PHE A 31 -0.09 24.35 5.13
N ASN A 32 0.09 24.39 3.81
CA ASN A 32 -0.96 24.76 2.87
C ASN A 32 -1.65 23.51 2.31
N GLN A 33 -2.82 23.21 2.84
CA GLN A 33 -3.60 22.03 2.44
C GLN A 33 -4.09 22.08 0.99
N VAL A 34 -4.38 23.26 0.44
CA VAL A 34 -4.85 23.42 -0.94
C VAL A 34 -3.74 23.05 -1.92
N LYS A 35 -2.53 23.57 -1.68
CA LYS A 35 -1.34 23.21 -2.46
C LYS A 35 -1.03 21.72 -2.34
N SER A 36 -1.11 21.15 -1.14
CA SER A 36 -0.87 19.70 -0.93
C SER A 36 -1.81 18.84 -1.76
N LYS A 37 -3.12 19.16 -1.77
CA LYS A 37 -4.11 18.43 -2.59
C LYS A 37 -3.80 18.51 -4.09
N GLN A 38 -3.31 19.64 -4.57
CA GLN A 38 -2.99 19.81 -5.99
C GLN A 38 -1.73 19.02 -6.37
N ILE A 39 -0.71 19.02 -5.51
CA ILE A 39 0.50 18.20 -5.69
C ILE A 39 0.14 16.70 -5.63
N ALA A 40 -0.73 16.29 -4.70
CA ALA A 40 -1.16 14.89 -4.57
C ALA A 40 -1.81 14.36 -5.86
N LYS A 41 -2.61 15.16 -6.57
CA LYS A 41 -3.18 14.77 -7.87
C LYS A 41 -2.10 14.46 -8.91
N TRP A 42 -1.06 15.29 -8.98
CA TRP A 42 0.08 15.07 -9.87
C TRP A 42 0.88 13.84 -9.46
N ILE A 43 1.14 13.65 -8.17
CA ILE A 43 1.82 12.46 -7.65
C ILE A 43 1.05 11.18 -8.03
N ILE A 44 -0.27 11.16 -7.88
CA ILE A 44 -1.10 10.02 -8.24
C ILE A 44 -0.93 9.65 -9.71
N LEU A 45 -1.03 10.64 -10.59
CA LEU A 45 -0.84 10.44 -12.03
C LEU A 45 0.57 9.91 -12.34
N CYS A 46 1.60 10.53 -11.77
CA CYS A 46 2.99 10.14 -12.00
C CYS A 46 3.27 8.70 -11.52
N VAL A 47 2.78 8.31 -10.35
CA VAL A 47 2.98 6.95 -9.81
C VAL A 47 2.37 5.90 -10.73
N PHE A 48 1.14 6.11 -11.20
CA PHE A 48 0.51 5.17 -12.14
C PHE A 48 1.28 5.10 -13.47
N LEU A 49 1.67 6.24 -14.04
CA LEU A 49 2.43 6.26 -15.30
C LEU A 49 3.77 5.52 -15.17
N LEU A 50 4.54 5.83 -14.12
CA LEU A 50 5.83 5.19 -13.88
C LEU A 50 5.70 3.69 -13.64
N THR A 51 4.72 3.26 -12.84
CA THR A 51 4.53 1.83 -12.56
C THR A 51 4.03 1.05 -13.77
N ILE A 52 3.20 1.65 -14.64
CA ILE A 52 2.78 1.03 -15.91
C ILE A 52 3.98 0.85 -16.84
N ILE A 53 4.79 1.91 -17.03
CA ILE A 53 5.97 1.88 -17.89
C ILE A 53 6.97 0.81 -17.40
N SER A 54 7.23 0.75 -16.10
CA SER A 54 8.13 -0.23 -15.49
C SER A 54 7.70 -1.69 -15.68
N HIS A 55 6.41 -1.95 -15.90
CA HIS A 55 5.87 -3.31 -16.05
C HIS A 55 5.38 -3.63 -17.46
N ILE A 56 5.66 -2.77 -18.45
CA ILE A 56 5.20 -2.97 -19.83
C ILE A 56 5.91 -4.14 -20.53
N HIS A 57 7.10 -4.55 -20.06
CA HIS A 57 7.83 -5.69 -20.62
C HIS A 57 7.15 -7.03 -20.34
N ASP A 58 6.35 -7.12 -19.27
CA ASP A 58 5.63 -8.34 -18.87
C ASP A 58 4.61 -8.84 -19.91
N PRO A 59 3.64 -8.05 -20.39
CA PRO A 59 2.67 -8.52 -21.39
C PRO A 59 3.32 -8.85 -22.73
N ILE A 60 4.38 -8.13 -23.13
CA ILE A 60 5.04 -8.28 -24.43
C ILE A 60 5.74 -9.65 -24.55
N HIS A 61 6.25 -10.19 -23.44
CA HIS A 61 6.97 -11.46 -23.40
C HIS A 61 6.12 -12.64 -22.93
N ARG A 62 4.81 -12.44 -22.77
CA ARG A 62 3.88 -13.48 -22.35
C ARG A 62 3.43 -14.27 -23.57
N GLN A 63 3.91 -15.50 -23.69
CA GLN A 63 3.53 -16.40 -24.78
C GLN A 63 2.57 -17.46 -24.27
N LEU A 64 1.57 -17.79 -25.10
CA LEU A 64 0.70 -18.94 -24.89
C LEU A 64 1.33 -20.11 -25.65
N ILE A 65 1.75 -21.14 -24.92
CA ILE A 65 2.30 -22.36 -25.51
C ILE A 65 1.22 -23.42 -25.38
N ASN A 66 0.81 -23.98 -26.52
CA ASN A 66 -0.09 -25.12 -26.53
C ASN A 66 0.77 -26.38 -26.44
N ASP A 67 0.57 -27.15 -25.37
CA ASP A 67 1.25 -28.41 -25.15
C ASP A 67 0.29 -29.52 -25.57
N SER A 68 0.62 -30.15 -26.70
CA SER A 68 -0.18 -31.18 -27.37
C SER A 68 0.50 -32.55 -27.30
N ASP A 69 1.32 -32.79 -26.27
CA ASP A 69 1.86 -34.11 -25.96
C ASP A 69 0.86 -34.89 -25.07
N GLY A 70 0.00 -35.68 -25.72
CA GLY A 70 -1.00 -36.58 -25.11
C GLY A 70 -2.47 -36.16 -25.32
N ASP A 71 -3.42 -37.04 -24.97
CA ASP A 71 -4.88 -36.88 -25.14
C ASP A 71 -5.50 -35.66 -24.42
N GLU A 72 -4.71 -34.88 -23.69
CA GLU A 72 -5.14 -33.67 -23.00
C GLU A 72 -4.49 -32.42 -23.61
N GLN A 73 -5.30 -31.57 -24.25
CA GLN A 73 -4.85 -30.26 -24.69
C GLN A 73 -4.61 -29.34 -23.48
N ARG A 74 -3.35 -29.01 -23.18
CA ARG A 74 -3.01 -28.12 -22.06
C ARG A 74 -2.41 -26.81 -22.58
N LEU A 75 -3.12 -25.71 -22.33
CA LEU A 75 -2.68 -24.35 -22.68
C LEU A 75 -1.84 -23.77 -21.53
N TRP A 76 -0.53 -23.65 -21.71
CA TRP A 76 0.34 -23.02 -20.71
C TRP A 76 0.58 -21.55 -21.04
N CYS A 77 0.55 -20.70 -20.02
CA CYS A 77 0.93 -19.31 -20.15
C CYS A 77 2.36 -19.11 -19.61
N LEU A 78 3.35 -19.27 -20.48
CA LEU A 78 4.77 -19.19 -20.15
C LEU A 78 5.34 -17.82 -20.51
N VAL A 79 6.04 -17.22 -19.54
CA VAL A 79 6.77 -15.97 -19.78
C VAL A 79 8.21 -16.33 -20.10
N ARG A 80 8.62 -16.13 -21.36
CA ARG A 80 10.00 -16.32 -21.81
C ARG A 80 10.69 -14.97 -21.89
N TYR A 81 11.36 -14.59 -20.80
CA TYR A 81 12.26 -13.43 -20.83
C TYR A 81 13.62 -13.84 -21.41
N SER A 82 14.22 -12.97 -22.23
CA SER A 82 15.66 -13.05 -22.49
C SER A 82 16.44 -12.76 -21.20
N SER A 83 17.71 -13.18 -21.13
CA SER A 83 18.53 -13.03 -19.91
C SER A 83 18.58 -11.58 -19.43
N SER A 84 18.74 -10.61 -20.34
CA SER A 84 18.75 -9.18 -20.03
C SER A 84 17.41 -8.66 -19.50
N ILE A 85 16.28 -9.12 -20.06
CA ILE A 85 14.94 -8.70 -19.63
C ILE A 85 14.61 -9.29 -18.25
N ASN A 86 15.11 -10.50 -17.96
CA ASN A 86 14.96 -11.08 -16.63
C ASN A 86 15.72 -10.28 -15.56
N ILE A 87 16.95 -9.83 -15.85
CA ILE A 87 17.71 -8.97 -14.94
C ILE A 87 16.96 -7.65 -14.70
N PHE A 88 16.44 -7.03 -15.76
CA PHE A 88 15.63 -5.82 -15.65
C PHE A 88 14.37 -6.04 -14.79
N ASN A 89 13.65 -7.15 -15.01
CA ASN A 89 12.46 -7.49 -14.23
C ASN A 89 12.77 -7.67 -12.74
N ILE A 90 13.88 -8.33 -12.40
CA ILE A 90 14.35 -8.46 -11.01
C ILE A 90 14.63 -7.08 -10.43
N PHE A 91 15.43 -6.27 -11.13
CA PHE A 91 15.80 -4.93 -10.68
C PHE A 91 14.56 -4.06 -10.41
N ILE A 92 13.63 -3.99 -11.36
CA ILE A 92 12.38 -3.22 -11.23
C ILE A 92 11.53 -3.71 -10.06
N THR A 93 11.43 -5.04 -9.88
CA THR A 93 10.68 -5.63 -8.77
C THR A 93 11.28 -5.22 -7.42
N PHE A 94 12.61 -5.28 -7.29
CA PHE A 94 13.29 -4.81 -6.08
C PHE A 94 13.17 -3.31 -5.87
N PHE A 95 13.29 -2.51 -6.94
CA PHE A 95 13.17 -1.05 -6.87
C PHE A 95 11.79 -0.62 -6.36
N HIS A 96 10.72 -1.15 -6.96
CA HIS A 96 9.35 -0.82 -6.56
C HIS A 96 8.96 -1.34 -5.19
N PHE A 97 9.70 -2.30 -4.64
CA PHE A 97 9.53 -2.74 -3.26
C PHE A 97 10.36 -1.92 -2.27
N LEU A 98 11.67 -1.79 -2.51
CA LEU A 98 12.62 -1.22 -1.56
C LEU A 98 12.50 0.30 -1.45
N THR A 99 12.21 1.00 -2.55
CA THR A 99 12.17 2.47 -2.54
C THR A 99 10.99 3.00 -1.74
N PRO A 100 9.73 2.57 -1.96
CA PRO A 100 8.61 3.03 -1.12
C PRO A 100 8.77 2.65 0.34
N PHE A 101 9.35 1.48 0.60
CA PHE A 101 9.70 1.01 1.94
C PHE A 101 10.68 1.95 2.64
N ALA A 102 11.81 2.27 2.00
CA ALA A 102 12.83 3.14 2.57
C ALA A 102 12.26 4.53 2.87
N ILE A 103 11.46 5.07 1.95
CA ILE A 103 10.73 6.33 2.13
C ILE A 103 9.84 6.25 3.37
N ASN A 104 9.02 5.21 3.50
CA ASN A 104 8.10 5.07 4.63
C ASN A 104 8.84 4.94 5.97
N LEU A 105 9.92 4.15 6.02
CA LEU A 105 10.72 3.95 7.22
C LEU A 105 11.38 5.25 7.68
N ILE A 106 12.11 5.92 6.77
CA ILE A 106 12.80 7.19 7.04
C ILE A 106 11.78 8.25 7.46
N SER A 107 10.66 8.36 6.75
CA SER A 107 9.60 9.32 7.06
C SER A 107 9.01 9.08 8.45
N THR A 108 8.74 7.83 8.82
CA THR A 108 8.22 7.51 10.15
C THR A 108 9.21 7.89 11.26
N ILE A 109 10.50 7.64 11.06
CA ILE A 109 11.55 8.05 12.01
C ILE A 109 11.58 9.58 12.16
N ILE A 110 11.57 10.31 11.03
CA ILE A 110 11.56 11.78 11.02
C ILE A 110 10.31 12.32 11.73
N LEU A 111 9.13 11.74 11.50
CA LEU A 111 7.88 12.14 12.15
C LEU A 111 7.99 12.07 13.67
N ILE A 112 8.50 10.95 14.20
CA ILE A 112 8.66 10.73 15.63
C ILE A 112 9.62 11.74 16.23
N ILE A 113 10.77 11.94 15.59
CA ILE A 113 11.78 12.92 16.04
C ILE A 113 11.20 14.33 16.03
N SER A 114 10.48 14.71 14.97
CA SER A 114 9.86 16.02 14.81
C SER A 114 8.84 16.31 15.92
N ILE A 115 7.93 15.37 16.18
CA ILE A 115 6.93 15.48 17.25
C ILE A 115 7.60 15.58 18.62
N ALA A 116 8.62 14.75 18.89
CA ALA A 116 9.34 14.77 20.16
C ALA A 116 10.08 16.11 20.38
N ARG A 117 10.72 16.65 19.32
CA ARG A 117 11.38 17.96 19.37
C ARG A 117 10.37 19.10 19.59
N SER A 118 9.24 19.08 18.89
CA SER A 118 8.20 20.11 19.02
C SER A 118 7.63 20.16 20.45
N ARG A 119 7.39 19.00 21.09
CA ARG A 119 6.88 18.95 22.46
C ARG A 119 7.93 19.37 23.49
N SER A 120 9.20 19.03 23.27
CA SER A 120 10.31 19.46 24.13
C SER A 120 10.51 20.99 24.12
N LYS A 121 10.29 21.65 22.98
CA LYS A 121 10.36 23.13 22.88
C LYS A 121 9.21 23.84 23.61
N VAL A 122 8.01 23.25 23.59
CA VAL A 122 6.83 23.82 24.26
C VAL A 122 6.83 23.56 25.77
N ARG A 123 7.49 22.49 26.24
CA ARG A 123 7.51 22.10 27.66
C ARG A 123 8.95 21.99 28.18
N SER A 124 9.55 23.14 28.48
CA SER A 124 10.98 23.33 28.81
C SER A 124 11.51 22.61 30.06
N LYS A 125 10.64 22.00 30.88
CA LYS A 125 11.04 21.37 32.16
C LYS A 125 11.32 19.86 32.09
N ILE A 126 11.16 19.21 30.93
CA ILE A 126 11.32 17.75 30.79
C ILE A 126 12.35 17.44 29.70
N PRO A 127 13.35 16.57 29.95
CA PRO A 127 14.39 16.26 28.98
C PRO A 127 13.84 15.52 27.74
N PHE A 128 14.41 15.84 26.56
CA PHE A 128 14.03 15.28 25.24
C PHE A 128 13.90 13.76 25.23
N LYS A 129 14.78 13.03 25.94
CA LYS A 129 14.78 11.56 26.02
C LYS A 129 13.48 10.99 26.62
N LYS A 130 12.90 11.65 27.64
CA LYS A 130 11.64 11.22 28.27
C LYS A 130 10.42 11.51 27.37
N HIS A 131 10.42 12.65 26.67
CA HIS A 131 9.38 12.95 25.67
C HIS A 131 9.44 12.01 24.47
N LEU A 132 10.64 11.67 24.01
CA LEU A 132 10.87 10.71 22.93
C LEU A 132 10.35 9.31 23.31
N GLN A 133 10.69 8.80 24.50
CA GLN A 133 10.17 7.52 25.01
C GLN A 133 8.64 7.49 25.11
N GLN A 134 8.02 8.56 25.63
CA GLN A 134 6.57 8.61 25.83
C GLN A 134 5.81 8.71 24.50
N GLN A 135 6.36 9.42 23.51
CA GLN A 135 5.81 9.46 22.15
C GLN A 135 6.04 8.16 21.37
N LEU A 136 7.19 7.50 21.54
CA LEU A 136 7.44 6.15 21.02
C LEU A 136 6.46 5.13 21.61
N TYR A 137 6.11 5.25 22.89
CA TYR A 137 5.13 4.38 23.53
C TYR A 137 3.70 4.64 23.01
N GLN A 138 3.28 5.90 22.88
CA GLN A 138 1.95 6.26 22.36
C GLN A 138 1.78 5.98 20.86
N HIS A 139 2.82 6.16 20.04
CA HIS A 139 2.80 5.91 18.60
C HIS A 139 3.37 4.53 18.21
N LYS A 140 3.64 3.64 19.19
CA LYS A 140 4.11 2.26 19.00
C LYS A 140 3.26 1.50 17.97
N HIS A 141 1.94 1.71 18.00
CA HIS A 141 1.02 1.05 17.08
C HIS A 141 1.19 1.47 15.62
N HIS A 142 1.59 2.72 15.34
CA HIS A 142 1.85 3.18 13.97
C HIS A 142 3.16 2.64 13.41
N LEU A 143 4.21 2.53 14.25
CA LEU A 143 5.46 1.85 13.91
C LEU A 143 5.22 0.35 13.71
N PHE A 144 4.48 -0.28 14.61
CA PHE A 144 4.13 -1.70 14.52
C PHE A 144 3.26 -1.99 13.30
N ALA A 145 2.32 -1.11 12.95
CA ALA A 145 1.51 -1.27 11.72
C ALA A 145 2.37 -1.15 10.46
N SER A 146 3.28 -0.17 10.39
CA SER A 146 4.25 -0.08 9.29
C SER A 146 5.11 -1.36 9.19
N CYS A 147 5.70 -1.82 10.30
CA CYS A 147 6.50 -3.05 10.34
C CYS A 147 5.68 -4.33 10.07
N ALA A 148 4.41 -4.38 10.47
CA ALA A 148 3.54 -5.52 10.24
C ALA A 148 3.21 -5.65 8.75
N ILE A 149 2.89 -4.54 8.06
CA ILE A 149 2.69 -4.56 6.60
C ILE A 149 3.93 -5.11 5.89
N ILE A 150 5.12 -4.72 6.35
CA ILE A 150 6.40 -5.20 5.78
C ILE A 150 6.53 -6.72 5.91
N LEU A 151 6.36 -7.25 7.14
CA LEU A 151 6.40 -8.69 7.41
C LEU A 151 5.39 -9.46 6.56
N LEU A 152 4.19 -8.88 6.39
CA LEU A 152 3.12 -9.43 5.58
C LEU A 152 3.37 -9.35 4.06
N THR A 153 4.30 -8.49 3.60
CA THR A 153 4.63 -8.32 2.17
C THR A 153 5.87 -9.14 1.74
N ILE A 154 6.67 -9.67 2.67
CA ILE A 154 7.81 -10.57 2.37
C ILE A 154 7.40 -11.83 1.60
N PRO A 155 6.31 -12.56 1.97
CA PRO A 155 5.87 -13.74 1.23
C PRO A 155 5.59 -13.45 -0.25
N ARG A 156 5.11 -12.23 -0.51
CA ARG A 156 4.84 -11.75 -1.86
C ARG A 156 6.09 -11.53 -2.68
N LEU A 157 7.14 -10.99 -2.07
CA LEU A 157 8.42 -10.78 -2.74
C LEU A 157 9.02 -12.13 -3.15
N ILE A 158 8.95 -13.11 -2.24
CA ILE A 158 9.38 -14.49 -2.49
C ILE A 158 8.59 -15.09 -3.65
N LEU A 159 7.26 -14.94 -3.66
CA LEU A 159 6.40 -15.47 -4.73
C LEU A 159 6.55 -14.76 -6.09
N SER A 160 6.95 -13.47 -6.09
CA SER A 160 7.26 -12.75 -7.34
C SER A 160 8.64 -13.11 -7.90
N LEU A 161 9.53 -13.65 -7.06
CA LEU A 161 10.87 -14.11 -7.44
C LEU A 161 10.92 -15.61 -7.77
N THR A 162 9.93 -16.38 -7.31
CA THR A 162 9.75 -17.76 -7.77
C THR A 162 9.30 -17.74 -9.24
N ARG A 163 10.33 -17.94 -10.07
CA ARG A 163 10.37 -17.95 -11.53
C ARG A 163 9.04 -18.37 -12.15
N GLY A 164 8.55 -17.54 -13.08
CA GLY A 164 7.28 -17.74 -13.78
C GLY A 164 7.05 -19.18 -14.22
N CYS A 165 5.83 -19.64 -13.95
CA CYS A 165 5.26 -20.99 -14.13
C CYS A 165 5.55 -22.03 -13.04
N MET A 166 4.45 -22.60 -12.55
CA MET A 166 4.41 -23.82 -11.74
C MET A 166 5.26 -24.89 -12.39
N LYS A 167 6.45 -25.12 -11.84
CA LYS A 167 7.33 -26.21 -12.29
C LYS A 167 6.84 -27.60 -11.84
N SER A 168 5.73 -27.65 -11.10
CA SER A 168 5.16 -28.90 -10.59
C SER A 168 3.63 -28.84 -10.64
N PRO A 169 2.96 -29.72 -11.39
CA PRO A 169 1.51 -29.89 -11.36
C PRO A 169 1.03 -30.62 -10.09
N ARG A 170 1.92 -31.05 -9.19
CA ARG A 170 1.54 -31.89 -8.05
C ARG A 170 0.82 -31.17 -6.91
N ASP A 171 0.97 -29.84 -6.77
CA ASP A 171 0.24 -29.08 -5.73
C ASP A 171 0.01 -27.60 -6.10
N PRO A 172 -0.99 -27.30 -6.97
CA PRO A 172 -1.36 -25.94 -7.33
C PRO A 172 -1.86 -25.12 -6.13
N TRP A 173 -2.48 -25.78 -5.15
CA TRP A 173 -3.17 -25.14 -4.05
C TRP A 173 -2.24 -24.31 -3.17
N LEU A 174 -1.03 -24.82 -2.86
CA LEU A 174 -0.07 -24.13 -2.01
C LEU A 174 0.41 -22.81 -2.64
N TYR A 175 0.57 -22.80 -3.96
CA TYR A 175 0.98 -21.62 -4.72
C TYR A 175 -0.16 -20.58 -4.81
N ILE A 176 -1.39 -21.05 -5.04
CA ILE A 176 -2.59 -20.20 -5.06
C ILE A 176 -2.85 -19.58 -3.69
N PHE A 177 -2.76 -20.38 -2.61
CA PHE A 177 -2.90 -19.88 -1.24
C PHE A 177 -1.80 -18.87 -0.88
N GLY A 178 -0.53 -19.16 -1.18
CA GLY A 178 0.56 -18.21 -0.95
C GLY A 178 0.36 -16.90 -1.73
N TYR A 179 -0.13 -17.00 -2.97
CA TYR A 179 -0.45 -15.85 -3.79
C TYR A 179 -1.58 -15.02 -3.17
N LEU A 180 -2.69 -15.65 -2.75
CA LEU A 180 -3.81 -14.96 -2.10
C LEU A 180 -3.40 -14.32 -0.76
N ILE A 181 -2.63 -15.03 0.07
CA ILE A 181 -2.11 -14.53 1.34
C ILE A 181 -1.24 -13.29 1.13
N SER A 182 -0.51 -13.23 0.02
CA SER A 182 0.31 -12.08 -0.35
C SER A 182 -0.47 -10.81 -0.69
N PHE A 183 -1.80 -10.89 -0.88
CA PHE A 183 -2.68 -9.72 -1.13
C PHE A 183 -3.47 -9.26 0.11
N ILE A 184 -3.56 -10.12 1.13
CA ILE A 184 -4.09 -9.76 2.45
C ILE A 184 -3.50 -8.45 3.01
N PRO A 185 -2.19 -8.14 2.89
CA PRO A 185 -1.63 -6.92 3.47
C PRO A 185 -2.27 -5.66 2.86
N SER A 186 -2.42 -5.62 1.53
CA SER A 186 -3.05 -4.52 0.81
C SER A 186 -4.54 -4.38 1.13
N MET A 187 -5.26 -5.49 1.38
CA MET A 187 -6.67 -5.47 1.77
C MET A 187 -6.87 -5.00 3.22
N ILE A 188 -5.98 -5.42 4.13
CA ILE A 188 -6.04 -5.08 5.56
C ILE A 188 -5.60 -3.64 5.83
N THR A 189 -4.84 -3.01 4.91
CA THR A 189 -4.36 -1.62 5.07
C THR A 189 -5.53 -0.65 5.32
N ILE A 190 -6.65 -0.78 4.61
CA ILE A 190 -7.84 0.06 4.84
C ILE A 190 -8.40 -0.16 6.25
N ILE A 191 -8.49 -1.41 6.69
CA ILE A 191 -9.04 -1.76 8.02
C ILE A 191 -8.12 -1.26 9.14
N VAL A 192 -6.80 -1.40 8.99
CA VAL A 192 -5.83 -1.03 10.03
C VAL A 192 -5.63 0.48 10.14
N PHE A 193 -5.75 1.24 9.05
CA PHE A 193 -5.53 2.69 9.07
C PHE A 193 -6.80 3.54 9.11
N VAL A 194 -7.92 3.09 8.54
CA VAL A 194 -9.16 3.86 8.49
C VAL A 194 -10.03 3.60 9.72
N LEU A 195 -10.19 2.35 10.12
CA LEU A 195 -11.10 1.96 11.21
C LEU A 195 -10.73 2.54 12.60
N PRO A 196 -9.44 2.66 13.00
CA PRO A 196 -9.10 3.20 14.33
C PRO A 196 -9.05 4.73 14.39
N ALA A 197 -9.16 5.45 13.28
CA ALA A 197 -9.16 6.91 13.30
C ALA A 197 -10.53 7.44 13.77
N LYS A 198 -10.63 7.87 15.04
CA LYS A 198 -11.85 8.48 15.65
C LYS A 198 -12.56 9.46 14.69
N LYS A 199 -11.80 10.36 14.07
CA LYS A 199 -12.33 11.38 13.14
C LYS A 199 -13.00 10.78 11.89
N TYR A 200 -12.49 9.66 11.37
CA TYR A 200 -13.08 8.96 10.23
C TYR A 200 -14.30 8.14 10.63
N LYS A 201 -14.24 7.50 11.81
CA LYS A 201 -15.37 6.74 12.36
C LYS A 201 -16.58 7.65 12.61
N ASP A 202 -16.35 8.85 13.16
CA ASP A 202 -17.41 9.83 13.43
C ASP A 202 -18.03 10.35 12.11
N GLN A 203 -17.22 10.62 11.08
CA GLN A 203 -17.73 11.02 9.76
C GLN A 203 -18.48 9.88 9.05
N PHE A 204 -17.99 8.65 9.16
CA PHE A 204 -18.64 7.48 8.58
C PHE A 204 -20.00 7.20 9.23
N ILE A 205 -20.09 7.27 10.56
CA ILE A 205 -21.34 7.14 11.30
C ILE A 205 -22.32 8.24 10.90
N ALA A 206 -21.86 9.49 10.77
CA ALA A 206 -22.71 10.61 10.35
C ALA A 206 -23.31 10.41 8.95
N ILE A 207 -22.52 9.90 8.00
CA ILE A 207 -22.99 9.59 6.64
C ILE A 207 -24.01 8.45 6.66
N ILE A 208 -23.75 7.37 7.41
CA ILE A 208 -24.69 6.25 7.53
C ILE A 208 -26.02 6.72 8.14
N GLN A 209 -25.97 7.52 9.20
CA GLN A 209 -27.17 8.07 9.84
C GLN A 209 -27.97 8.93 8.86
N GLN A 210 -27.33 9.77 8.05
CA GLN A 210 -28.01 10.54 7.00
C GLN A 210 -28.67 9.66 5.95
N ILE A 211 -28.02 8.57 5.50
CA ILE A 211 -28.58 7.66 4.50
C ILE A 211 -29.80 6.92 5.07
N THR A 212 -29.72 6.44 6.32
CA THR A 212 -30.81 5.75 7.00
C THR A 212 -32.01 6.68 7.21
N LEU A 213 -31.79 7.93 7.64
CA LEU A 213 -32.82 8.96 7.78
C LEU A 213 -33.47 9.31 6.43
N ARG A 214 -32.68 9.44 5.37
CA ARG A 214 -33.22 9.70 4.01
C ARG A 214 -34.09 8.55 3.53
N ARG A 215 -33.67 7.30 3.72
CA ARG A 215 -34.51 6.12 3.40
C ARG A 215 -35.80 6.10 4.21
N PHE A 216 -35.75 6.42 5.50
CA PHE A 216 -36.93 6.45 6.36
C PHE A 216 -37.92 7.55 5.93
N CYS A 217 -37.42 8.75 5.58
CA CYS A 217 -38.24 9.84 5.03
C CYS A 217 -38.85 9.48 3.67
N HIS A 218 -38.11 8.79 2.80
CA HIS A 218 -38.62 8.37 1.49
C HIS A 218 -39.73 7.32 1.63
N ILE A 219 -39.59 6.38 2.57
CA ILE A 219 -40.62 5.38 2.88
C ILE A 219 -41.86 6.05 3.48
N LEU A 220 -41.70 7.00 4.41
CA LEU A 220 -42.82 7.74 4.99
C LEU A 220 -43.56 8.60 3.97
N LYS A 221 -42.84 9.18 2.99
CA LYS A 221 -43.46 9.95 1.91
C LYS A 221 -44.20 9.07 0.90
N ALA A 222 -43.67 7.88 0.60
CA ALA A 222 -44.32 6.89 -0.27
C ALA A 222 -45.53 6.20 0.39
N ARG A 223 -45.64 6.20 1.72
CA ARG A 223 -46.80 5.67 2.46
C ARG A 223 -47.93 6.69 2.62
N ARG A 224 -47.70 7.96 2.26
CA ARG A 224 -48.63 9.08 2.43
C ARG A 224 -49.20 9.59 1.08
N SER A 225 -48.76 9.01 -0.04
CA SER A 225 -49.31 9.14 -1.39
C SER A 225 -50.12 7.90 -1.73
#